data_AF-K1U7T6-F1
#
_entry.id   AF-K1U7T6-F1
#
_cell.length_a   1.000
_cell.length_b   1.000
_cell.length_c   1.000
_cell.angle_alpha   90.00
_cell.angle_beta   90.00
_cell.angle_gamma   90.00
#
_symmetry.space_group_name_H-M   'P 1'
#
loop_
_entity.id
_entity.type
_entity.pdbx_description
1 polymer ?
#
loop_
_entity_poly.entity_id
_entity_poly.type
_entity_poly.pdbx_seq_one_letter_code
_entity_poly.pdbx_strand_id
1 'polypeptide(L)'
;NGGAVWAAATFNPTIPVYSGNDKYGGYNEALDADGVPVNAGVRNPRGLVDLYDSKSKVSRFIGSMDVDYKVHFLPELKLHATVGADYAKGDGTVYVPAYAAQSYNKDESLGGSDYKYGPQKNENRLLTLYANYAKYFEDIKSNVDLTAGYDYQYWKSTTPLYYTKSAAGTNLSTVKASDYRHVMLS
;
A
#
# COMPACT_ATOMS: atom_id res chain seq x y z
N ASN A 1 -11.00 3.75 -7.42
CA ASN A 1 -11.25 3.91 -8.88
C ASN A 1 -10.98 5.36 -9.29
N GLY A 2 -9.74 5.71 -9.65
CA GLY A 2 -9.39 7.10 -10.02
C GLY A 2 -10.00 7.57 -11.35
N GLY A 3 -10.38 6.63 -12.23
CA GLY A 3 -11.02 6.93 -13.51
C GLY A 3 -12.39 7.60 -13.37
N ALA A 4 -13.09 7.38 -12.25
CA ALA A 4 -14.39 8.01 -11.99
C ALA A 4 -14.29 9.54 -11.86
N VAL A 5 -13.21 10.06 -11.28
CA VAL A 5 -13.02 11.52 -11.12
C VAL A 5 -12.79 12.19 -12.47
N TRP A 6 -11.91 11.60 -13.29
CA TRP A 6 -11.67 12.12 -14.63
C TRP A 6 -12.92 12.02 -15.50
N ALA A 7 -13.61 10.87 -15.46
CA ALA A 7 -14.87 10.69 -16.17
C ALA A 7 -15.93 11.69 -15.71
N ALA A 8 -16.04 12.00 -14.42
CA ALA A 8 -17.01 12.99 -13.94
C ALA A 8 -16.77 14.39 -14.51
N ALA A 9 -15.52 14.74 -14.86
CA ALA A 9 -15.17 16.02 -15.45
C ALA A 9 -15.33 16.06 -16.98
N THR A 10 -15.19 14.91 -17.66
CA THR A 10 -15.15 14.85 -19.14
C THR A 10 -16.34 14.17 -19.78
N PHE A 11 -17.16 13.45 -19.00
CA PHE A 11 -18.36 12.79 -19.49
C PHE A 11 -19.38 13.84 -19.93
N ASN A 12 -20.10 13.56 -21.01
CA ASN A 12 -21.04 14.51 -21.59
C ASN A 12 -22.15 14.84 -20.57
N PRO A 13 -22.27 16.10 -20.10
CA PRO A 13 -23.25 16.45 -19.07
C PRO A 13 -24.68 16.59 -19.61
N THR A 14 -24.86 16.53 -20.93
CA THR A 14 -26.17 16.69 -21.59
C THR A 14 -26.92 15.37 -21.77
N ILE A 15 -26.27 14.23 -21.49
CA ILE A 15 -26.91 12.91 -21.55
C ILE A 15 -27.33 12.42 -20.16
N PRO A 16 -28.45 11.69 -20.05
CA PRO A 16 -28.89 11.13 -18.78
C PRO A 16 -27.85 10.18 -18.18
N VAL A 17 -27.80 10.08 -16.85
CA VAL A 17 -26.92 9.15 -16.12
C VAL A 17 -27.28 7.69 -16.40
N TYR A 18 -28.57 7.40 -16.58
CA TYR A 18 -29.09 6.05 -16.83
C TYR A 18 -29.62 5.93 -18.27
N SER A 19 -29.42 4.77 -18.88
CA SER A 19 -29.82 4.50 -20.27
C SER A 19 -31.31 4.17 -20.43
N GLY A 20 -31.99 3.81 -19.33
CA GLY A 20 -33.37 3.32 -19.34
C GLY A 20 -33.52 1.84 -19.74
N ASN A 21 -32.42 1.10 -19.88
CA ASN A 21 -32.41 -0.36 -20.02
C ASN A 21 -31.44 -0.97 -19.00
N ASP A 22 -31.38 -2.31 -18.89
CA ASP A 22 -30.55 -2.97 -17.88
C ASP A 22 -29.10 -3.24 -18.33
N LYS A 23 -28.74 -2.94 -19.58
CA LYS A 23 -27.38 -3.18 -20.07
C LYS A 23 -26.39 -2.31 -19.30
N TYR A 24 -25.22 -2.89 -19.01
CA TYR A 24 -24.15 -2.25 -18.27
C TYR A 24 -24.54 -1.73 -16.88
N GLY A 25 -25.46 -2.42 -16.19
CA GLY A 25 -25.97 -2.00 -14.89
C GLY A 25 -26.96 -0.82 -14.98
N GLY A 26 -27.46 -0.55 -16.18
CA GLY A 26 -28.40 0.51 -16.51
C GLY A 26 -27.81 1.90 -16.64
N TYR A 27 -26.49 2.03 -16.57
CA TYR A 27 -25.80 3.29 -16.82
C TYR A 27 -25.77 3.61 -18.31
N ASN A 28 -25.85 4.90 -18.61
CA ASN A 28 -25.67 5.39 -19.96
C ASN A 28 -24.19 5.31 -20.33
N GLU A 29 -23.85 4.46 -21.29
CA GLU A 29 -22.49 4.22 -21.76
C GLU A 29 -22.40 4.56 -23.25
N ALA A 30 -21.24 5.04 -23.69
CA ALA A 30 -20.99 5.22 -25.12
C ALA A 30 -20.86 3.84 -25.78
N LEU A 31 -21.83 3.45 -26.60
CA LEU A 31 -21.86 2.16 -27.32
C LEU A 31 -21.62 2.36 -28.81
N ASP A 32 -20.97 1.39 -29.45
CA ASP A 32 -20.81 1.33 -30.90
C ASP A 32 -22.06 0.74 -31.58
N ALA A 33 -21.98 0.53 -32.89
CA ALA A 33 -23.08 -0.02 -33.69
C ALA A 33 -23.48 -1.46 -33.28
N ASP A 34 -22.57 -2.23 -32.69
CA ASP A 34 -22.80 -3.59 -32.20
C ASP A 34 -23.38 -3.58 -30.78
N GLY A 35 -23.59 -2.41 -30.17
CA GLY A 35 -24.11 -2.25 -28.82
C GLY A 35 -23.08 -2.59 -27.74
N VAL A 36 -21.80 -2.59 -28.08
CA VAL A 36 -20.69 -2.83 -27.15
C VAL A 36 -20.02 -1.51 -26.78
N PRO A 37 -19.38 -1.38 -25.61
CA PRO A 37 -18.84 -0.10 -25.18
C PRO A 37 -17.70 0.34 -26.11
N VAL A 38 -17.78 1.57 -26.60
CA VAL A 38 -16.78 2.16 -27.51
C VAL A 38 -15.40 2.06 -26.89
N ASN A 39 -14.42 1.63 -27.69
CA ASN A 39 -13.04 1.56 -27.26
C ASN A 39 -12.51 2.98 -26.95
N ALA A 40 -11.87 3.16 -25.80
CA ALA A 40 -11.44 4.46 -25.28
C ALA A 40 -12.56 5.51 -25.06
N GLY A 41 -13.84 5.10 -25.06
CA GLY A 41 -14.94 5.96 -24.66
C GLY A 41 -14.88 6.29 -23.17
N VAL A 42 -15.22 7.53 -22.80
CA VAL A 42 -15.38 7.91 -21.39
C VAL A 42 -16.52 7.07 -20.80
N ARG A 43 -16.24 6.33 -19.72
CA ARG A 43 -17.22 5.50 -19.03
C ARG A 43 -18.11 6.34 -18.13
N ASN A 44 -19.32 5.87 -17.85
CA ASN A 44 -20.21 6.56 -16.95
C ASN A 44 -19.58 6.70 -15.56
N PRO A 45 -19.38 7.92 -15.03
CA PRO A 45 -18.71 8.11 -13.75
C PRO A 45 -19.47 7.46 -12.59
N ARG A 46 -20.81 7.37 -12.67
CA ARG A 46 -21.61 6.71 -11.65
C ARG A 46 -21.46 5.19 -11.71
N GLY A 47 -21.49 4.61 -12.90
CA GLY A 47 -21.26 3.18 -13.11
C GLY A 47 -19.86 2.73 -12.65
N LEU A 48 -18.84 3.57 -12.86
CA LEU A 48 -17.48 3.32 -12.36
C LEU A 48 -17.40 3.22 -10.83
N VAL A 49 -18.25 3.93 -10.10
CA VAL A 49 -18.28 3.91 -8.63
C VAL A 49 -19.16 2.78 -8.13
N ASP A 50 -20.39 2.68 -8.64
CA ASP A 50 -21.39 1.75 -8.12
C ASP A 50 -21.06 0.28 -8.47
N LEU A 51 -20.38 0.04 -9.60
CA LEU A 51 -19.98 -1.30 -10.06
C LEU A 51 -18.53 -1.66 -9.71
N TYR A 52 -17.92 -0.97 -8.73
CA TYR A 52 -16.55 -1.24 -8.30
C TYR A 52 -16.50 -1.38 -6.78
N ASP A 53 -16.34 -2.61 -6.28
CA ASP A 53 -16.11 -2.88 -4.87
C ASP A 53 -14.63 -3.21 -4.65
N SER A 54 -13.94 -2.35 -3.91
CA SER A 54 -12.57 -2.62 -3.47
C SER A 54 -12.47 -2.42 -1.97
N LYS A 55 -12.10 -3.49 -1.28
CA LYS A 55 -11.96 -3.53 0.17
C LYS A 55 -10.53 -3.93 0.53
N SER A 56 -9.92 -3.16 1.41
CA SER A 56 -8.59 -3.45 1.95
C SER A 56 -8.63 -3.43 3.46
N LYS A 57 -7.91 -4.37 4.08
CA LYS A 57 -7.66 -4.38 5.51
C LYS A 57 -6.16 -4.37 5.76
N VAL A 58 -5.71 -3.41 6.55
CA VAL A 58 -4.33 -3.32 7.02
C VAL A 58 -4.32 -3.45 8.53
N SER A 59 -3.45 -4.29 9.05
CA SER A 59 -3.18 -4.43 10.48
C SER A 59 -1.70 -4.14 10.72
N ARG A 60 -1.41 -3.25 11.67
CA ARG A 60 -0.04 -2.80 11.96
C ARG A 60 0.20 -2.82 13.47
N PHE A 61 1.37 -3.27 13.86
CA PHE A 61 1.88 -3.23 15.23
C PHE A 61 3.20 -2.48 15.22
N ILE A 62 3.35 -1.50 16.12
CA ILE A 62 4.56 -0.69 16.29
C ILE A 62 4.89 -0.70 17.77
N GLY A 63 6.15 -1.00 18.10
CA GLY A 63 6.66 -0.92 19.46
C GLY A 63 8.08 -0.41 19.46
N SER A 64 8.41 0.39 20.47
CA SER A 64 9.76 0.85 20.75
C SER A 64 10.04 0.82 22.25
N MET A 65 11.30 0.71 22.61
CA MET A 65 11.78 0.75 23.98
C MET A 65 13.13 1.44 24.02
N ASP A 66 13.29 2.32 25.01
CA ASP A 66 14.51 3.08 25.26
C ASP A 66 15.03 2.76 26.66
N VAL A 67 16.35 2.59 26.77
CA VAL A 67 17.03 2.25 28.02
C VAL A 67 18.24 3.15 28.19
N ASP A 68 18.27 3.86 29.32
CA ASP A 68 19.42 4.66 29.76
C ASP A 68 20.07 4.03 30.99
N TYR A 69 21.40 3.91 30.97
CA TYR A 69 22.17 3.43 32.10
C TYR A 69 23.36 4.34 32.39
N LYS A 70 23.47 4.78 33.66
CA LYS A 70 24.65 5.48 34.18
C LYS A 70 25.58 4.47 34.84
N VAL A 71 26.83 4.44 34.40
CA VAL A 71 27.79 3.46 34.90
C VAL A 71 28.19 3.80 36.34
N HIS A 72 27.94 2.90 37.27
CA HIS A 72 28.12 3.17 38.71
C HIS A 72 29.55 3.61 39.09
N PHE A 73 30.58 2.98 38.50
CA PHE A 73 31.99 3.28 38.78
C PHE A 73 32.57 4.41 37.91
N LEU A 74 31.81 4.90 36.92
CA LEU A 74 32.20 6.01 36.04
C LEU A 74 30.95 6.82 35.70
N PRO A 75 30.44 7.65 36.63
CA PRO A 75 29.16 8.36 36.46
C PRO A 75 29.13 9.33 35.27
N GLU A 76 30.30 9.71 34.76
CA GLU A 76 30.50 10.51 33.56
C GLU A 76 30.18 9.75 32.26
N LEU A 77 30.08 8.42 32.32
CA LEU A 77 29.71 7.56 31.20
C LEU A 77 28.23 7.16 31.25
N LYS A 78 27.51 7.51 30.20
CA LYS A 78 26.10 7.14 29.97
C LYS A 78 26.01 6.19 28.78
N LEU A 79 25.25 5.12 28.95
CA LEU A 79 24.90 4.20 27.88
C LEU A 79 23.42 4.38 27.55
N HIS A 80 23.10 4.40 26.26
CA HIS A 80 21.74 4.46 25.77
C HIS A 80 21.51 3.38 24.72
N ALA A 81 20.32 2.78 24.76
CA ALA A 81 19.87 1.81 23.78
C ALA A 81 18.41 2.08 23.39
N THR A 82 18.16 2.24 22.10
CA THR A 82 16.81 2.24 21.52
C THR A 82 16.62 0.97 20.71
N VAL A 83 15.52 0.27 20.95
CA VAL A 83 15.07 -0.84 20.10
C VAL A 83 13.68 -0.54 19.59
N GLY A 84 13.44 -0.79 18.31
CA GLY A 84 12.16 -0.54 17.66
C GLY A 84 11.80 -1.66 16.70
N ALA A 85 10.52 -1.99 16.62
CA ALA A 85 10.00 -2.89 15.61
C ALA A 85 8.62 -2.44 15.12
N ASP A 86 8.39 -2.59 13.82
CA ASP A 86 7.14 -2.29 13.15
C ASP A 86 6.80 -3.42 12.18
N TYR A 87 5.61 -4.00 12.35
CA TYR A 87 5.10 -5.08 11.53
C TYR A 87 3.74 -4.70 10.97
N ALA A 88 3.63 -4.64 9.65
CA ALA A 88 2.39 -4.39 8.94
C ALA A 88 2.01 -5.57 8.05
N LYS A 89 0.71 -5.88 8.00
CA LYS A 89 0.12 -6.86 7.09
C LYS A 89 -1.11 -6.24 6.43
N GLY A 90 -1.15 -6.25 5.10
CA GLY A 90 -2.28 -5.74 4.32
C GLY A 90 -2.76 -6.74 3.28
N ASP A 91 -4.06 -7.01 3.23
CA ASP A 91 -4.70 -7.78 2.16
C ASP A 91 -6.02 -7.13 1.74
N GLY A 92 -6.50 -7.47 0.55
CA GLY A 92 -7.70 -6.86 0.00
C GLY A 92 -8.32 -7.66 -1.13
N THR A 93 -9.54 -7.27 -1.48
CA THR A 93 -10.34 -7.85 -2.55
C THR A 93 -10.78 -6.76 -3.52
N VAL A 94 -10.87 -7.12 -4.79
CA VAL A 94 -11.44 -6.28 -5.85
C VAL A 94 -12.50 -7.08 -6.56
N TYR A 95 -13.68 -6.49 -6.69
CA TYR A 95 -14.79 -7.04 -7.43
C TYR A 95 -15.38 -6.00 -8.39
N VAL A 96 -15.55 -6.41 -9.64
CA VAL A 96 -16.22 -5.69 -10.71
C VAL A 96 -17.06 -6.72 -11.46
N PRO A 97 -18.39 -6.55 -11.56
CA PRO A 97 -19.22 -7.51 -12.25
C PRO A 97 -18.92 -7.53 -13.76
N ALA A 98 -19.16 -8.68 -14.41
CA ALA A 98 -18.89 -8.87 -15.84
C ALA A 98 -19.64 -7.90 -16.74
N TYR A 99 -20.85 -7.48 -16.33
CA TYR A 99 -21.64 -6.52 -17.07
C TYR A 99 -21.14 -5.08 -16.93
N ALA A 100 -20.17 -4.77 -16.06
CA ALA A 100 -19.68 -3.40 -15.95
C ALA A 100 -18.91 -2.99 -17.21
N ALA A 101 -19.29 -1.88 -17.84
CA ALA A 101 -18.64 -1.41 -19.07
C ALA A 101 -17.13 -1.13 -18.91
N GLN A 102 -16.68 -0.84 -17.68
CA GLN A 102 -15.27 -0.62 -17.36
C GLN A 102 -14.39 -1.88 -17.48
N SER A 103 -14.99 -3.05 -17.36
CA SER A 103 -14.31 -4.35 -17.48
C SER A 103 -14.96 -5.20 -18.55
N TYR A 104 -15.51 -4.54 -19.58
CA TYR A 104 -16.10 -5.22 -20.72
C TYR A 104 -15.02 -5.99 -21.51
N ASN A 105 -15.37 -7.21 -21.90
CA ASN A 105 -14.61 -8.02 -22.84
C ASN A 105 -15.58 -8.68 -23.82
N LYS A 106 -15.15 -8.89 -25.07
CA LYS A 106 -15.95 -9.62 -26.06
C LYS A 106 -16.16 -11.09 -25.68
N ASP A 107 -15.17 -11.67 -25.00
CA ASP A 107 -15.30 -12.97 -24.35
C ASP A 107 -15.82 -12.74 -22.92
N GLU A 108 -17.08 -13.13 -22.67
CA GLU A 108 -17.72 -12.95 -21.36
C GLU A 108 -16.97 -13.65 -20.23
N SER A 109 -16.23 -14.73 -20.53
CA SER A 109 -15.40 -15.43 -19.54
C SER A 109 -14.22 -14.59 -19.07
N LEU A 110 -13.85 -13.54 -19.81
CA LEU A 110 -12.78 -12.59 -19.49
C LEU A 110 -13.32 -11.24 -18.98
N GLY A 111 -14.65 -11.09 -18.87
CA GLY A 111 -15.30 -9.86 -18.41
C GLY A 111 -15.28 -9.70 -16.89
N GLY A 112 -15.32 -8.45 -16.42
CA GLY A 112 -15.32 -8.15 -14.99
C GLY A 112 -13.97 -8.41 -14.33
N SER A 113 -13.96 -8.40 -13.00
CA SER A 113 -12.80 -8.74 -12.18
C SER A 113 -13.25 -9.27 -10.83
N ASP A 114 -12.65 -10.36 -10.36
CA ASP A 114 -12.85 -10.87 -9.00
C ASP A 114 -11.55 -11.48 -8.50
N TYR A 115 -10.83 -10.76 -7.64
CA TYR A 115 -9.58 -11.28 -7.10
C TYR A 115 -9.24 -10.75 -5.71
N LYS A 116 -8.47 -11.58 -5.00
CA LYS A 116 -7.83 -11.22 -3.74
C LYS A 116 -6.34 -10.97 -3.97
N TYR A 117 -5.80 -9.95 -3.30
CA TYR A 117 -4.36 -9.67 -3.27
C TYR A 117 -3.83 -9.62 -1.84
N GLY A 118 -2.52 -9.81 -1.72
CA GLY A 118 -1.83 -9.91 -0.45
C GLY A 118 -1.95 -11.30 0.22
N PRO A 119 -1.54 -11.43 1.49
CA PRO A 119 -1.09 -10.34 2.33
C PRO A 119 0.29 -9.81 1.96
N GLN A 120 0.39 -8.52 1.70
CA GLN A 120 1.67 -7.82 1.71
C GLN A 120 2.11 -7.68 3.17
N LYS A 121 3.35 -8.04 3.47
CA LYS A 121 3.95 -7.91 4.80
C LYS A 121 5.14 -6.96 4.74
N ASN A 122 5.11 -5.93 5.58
CA ASN A 122 6.24 -5.03 5.79
C ASN A 122 6.74 -5.19 7.21
N GLU A 123 8.05 -5.21 7.38
CA GLU A 123 8.73 -5.40 8.64
C GLU A 123 9.91 -4.44 8.74
N ASN A 124 9.94 -3.64 9.79
CA ASN A 124 11.04 -2.74 10.07
C ASN A 124 11.58 -3.03 11.47
N ARG A 125 12.91 -3.03 11.62
CA ARG A 125 13.57 -3.18 12.92
C ARG A 125 14.65 -2.12 13.05
N LEU A 126 14.77 -1.55 14.24
CA LEU A 126 15.73 -0.52 14.61
C LEU A 126 16.46 -0.96 15.88
N LEU A 127 17.77 -0.77 15.90
CA LEU A 127 18.60 -0.83 17.09
C LEU A 127 19.58 0.34 17.03
N THR A 128 19.55 1.20 18.02
CA THR A 128 20.51 2.30 18.21
C THR A 128 21.18 2.10 19.55
N LEU A 129 22.51 2.08 19.56
CA LEU A 129 23.32 1.98 20.76
C LEU A 129 24.29 3.14 20.77
N TYR A 130 24.36 3.92 21.85
CA TYR A 130 25.43 4.90 21.98
C TYR A 130 25.93 5.01 23.42
N ALA A 131 27.20 5.33 23.53
CA ALA A 131 27.89 5.66 24.75
C ALA A 131 28.33 7.13 24.68
N ASN A 132 28.03 7.88 25.73
CA ASN A 132 28.45 9.26 25.89
C ASN A 132 29.31 9.38 27.16
N TYR A 133 30.54 9.85 27.00
CA TYR A 133 31.44 10.19 28.10
C TYR A 133 31.63 11.70 28.14
N ALA A 134 31.17 12.33 29.23
CA ALA A 134 31.27 13.77 29.41
C ALA A 134 31.88 14.09 30.77
N LYS A 135 33.10 14.66 30.79
CA LYS A 135 33.81 15.04 32.01
C LYS A 135 34.44 16.42 31.91
N TYR A 136 34.31 17.20 32.98
CA TYR A 136 35.05 18.44 33.17
C TYR A 136 36.28 18.17 34.04
N PHE A 137 37.43 18.70 33.60
CA PHE A 137 38.70 18.61 34.32
C PHE A 137 39.05 19.99 34.87
N GLU A 138 38.93 20.15 36.19
CA GLU A 138 39.18 21.43 36.87
C GLU A 138 40.63 21.90 36.72
N ASP A 139 41.60 20.98 36.85
CA ASP A 139 43.04 21.27 36.83
C ASP A 139 43.52 21.93 35.53
N ILE A 140 42.89 21.58 34.41
CA ILE A 140 43.21 22.10 33.08
C ILE A 140 42.09 22.99 32.51
N LYS A 141 41.07 23.32 33.32
CA LYS A 141 39.89 24.12 32.95
C LYS A 141 39.28 23.72 31.60
N SER A 142 39.21 22.42 31.32
CA SER A 142 38.80 21.89 30.01
C SER A 142 37.70 20.82 30.14
N ASN A 143 36.88 20.70 29.11
CA ASN A 143 35.82 19.68 29.00
C ASN A 143 36.16 18.66 27.91
N VAL A 144 35.86 17.39 28.19
CA VAL A 144 35.87 16.31 27.19
C VAL A 144 34.46 15.78 27.07
N ASP A 145 33.92 15.81 25.85
CA ASP A 145 32.66 15.17 25.47
C ASP A 145 32.93 14.28 24.26
N LEU A 146 32.78 12.97 24.47
CA LEU A 146 32.99 11.96 23.46
C LEU A 146 31.74 11.11 23.35
N THR A 147 31.17 11.03 22.15
CA THR A 147 30.06 10.14 21.84
C THR A 147 30.49 9.16 20.77
N ALA A 148 30.22 7.88 21.01
CA ALA A 148 30.41 6.82 20.05
C ALA A 148 29.17 5.92 20.06
N GLY A 149 28.75 5.45 18.89
CA GLY A 149 27.53 4.66 18.78
C GLY A 149 27.54 3.73 17.58
N TYR A 150 26.46 2.97 17.49
CA TYR A 150 26.17 2.01 16.44
C TYR A 150 24.68 2.01 16.16
N ASP A 151 24.33 2.14 14.89
CA ASP A 151 22.97 2.14 14.40
C ASP A 151 22.76 0.98 13.43
N TYR A 152 21.69 0.23 13.66
CA TYR A 152 21.26 -0.89 12.84
C TYR A 152 19.80 -0.69 12.46
N GLN A 153 19.53 -0.67 11.16
CA GLN A 153 18.17 -0.65 10.62
C GLN A 153 17.98 -1.75 9.59
N TYR A 154 16.83 -2.41 9.68
CA TYR A 154 16.42 -3.48 8.78
C TYR A 154 15.03 -3.21 8.25
N TRP A 155 14.85 -3.34 6.94
CA TRP A 155 13.55 -3.28 6.29
C TRP A 155 13.32 -4.51 5.43
N LYS A 156 12.11 -5.06 5.49
CA LYS A 156 11.66 -6.14 4.64
C LYS A 156 10.26 -5.87 4.14
N SER A 157 10.03 -6.10 2.86
CA SER A 157 8.73 -6.05 2.21
C SER A 157 8.53 -7.30 1.38
N THR A 158 7.42 -8.00 1.60
CA THR A 158 7.09 -9.22 0.87
C THR A 158 5.65 -9.19 0.39
N THR A 159 5.43 -9.63 -0.84
CA THR A 159 4.10 -9.82 -1.42
C THR A 159 4.04 -11.20 -2.07
N PRO A 160 3.06 -12.05 -1.74
CA PRO A 160 2.91 -13.35 -2.38
C PRO A 160 2.45 -13.21 -3.82
N LEU A 161 2.66 -14.27 -4.60
CA LEU A 161 2.06 -14.39 -5.93
C LEU A 161 0.53 -14.44 -5.79
N TYR A 162 -0.16 -13.72 -6.68
CA TYR A 162 -1.62 -13.82 -6.81
C TYR A 162 -2.02 -13.65 -8.27
N TYR A 163 -3.25 -14.07 -8.59
CA TYR A 163 -3.83 -13.97 -9.92
C TYR A 163 -4.92 -12.92 -9.92
N THR A 164 -4.96 -12.10 -10.95
CA THR A 164 -6.18 -11.36 -11.26
C THR A 164 -7.09 -12.29 -12.05
N LYS A 165 -8.38 -12.31 -11.71
CA LYS A 165 -9.36 -13.16 -12.38
C LYS A 165 -10.53 -12.31 -12.85
N SER A 166 -11.21 -12.79 -13.88
CA SER A 166 -12.49 -12.26 -14.33
C SER A 166 -13.57 -12.54 -13.29
N ALA A 167 -14.74 -11.93 -13.43
CA ALA A 167 -15.88 -12.25 -12.58
C ALA A 167 -16.39 -13.71 -12.77
N ALA A 168 -16.05 -14.34 -13.89
CA ALA A 168 -16.30 -15.75 -14.16
C ALA A 168 -15.22 -16.70 -13.58
N GLY A 169 -14.16 -16.16 -12.99
CA GLY A 169 -13.07 -16.93 -12.37
C GLY A 169 -11.93 -17.32 -13.31
N THR A 170 -11.95 -16.89 -14.57
CA THR A 170 -10.86 -17.10 -15.54
C THR A 170 -9.65 -16.25 -15.16
N ASN A 171 -8.45 -16.83 -15.18
CA ASN A 171 -7.23 -16.08 -14.90
C ASN A 171 -6.96 -15.05 -16.02
N LEU A 172 -6.92 -13.77 -15.66
CA LEU A 172 -6.62 -12.66 -16.57
C LEU A 172 -5.13 -12.37 -16.62
N SER A 173 -4.48 -12.35 -15.46
CA SER A 173 -3.03 -12.13 -15.37
C SER A 173 -2.45 -12.70 -14.07
N THR A 174 -1.13 -12.87 -14.06
CA THR A 174 -0.38 -13.30 -12.89
C THR A 174 0.45 -12.14 -12.36
N VAL A 175 0.31 -11.84 -11.07
CA VAL A 175 1.17 -10.89 -10.36
C VAL A 175 2.24 -11.67 -9.62
N LYS A 176 3.50 -11.44 -9.97
CA LYS A 176 4.65 -12.14 -9.40
C LYS A 176 4.81 -11.79 -7.91
N ALA A 177 5.30 -12.76 -7.14
CA ALA A 177 5.74 -12.51 -5.78
C ALA A 177 6.94 -11.53 -5.76
N SER A 178 7.06 -10.77 -4.68
CA SER A 178 8.21 -9.90 -4.42
C SER A 178 8.75 -10.09 -3.01
N ASP A 179 10.07 -9.94 -2.85
CA ASP A 179 10.79 -9.96 -1.58
C ASP A 179 11.93 -8.94 -1.66
N TYR A 180 11.81 -7.86 -0.91
CA TYR A 180 12.81 -6.78 -0.82
C TYR A 180 13.34 -6.71 0.60
N ARG A 181 14.66 -6.61 0.73
CA ARG A 181 15.36 -6.56 2.02
C ARG A 181 16.45 -5.51 1.96
N HIS A 182 16.48 -4.63 2.96
CA HIS A 182 17.48 -3.58 3.07
C HIS A 182 18.03 -3.56 4.48
N VAL A 183 19.33 -3.29 4.60
CA VAL A 183 20.05 -3.14 5.86
C VAL A 183 20.86 -1.86 5.80
N MET A 184 20.81 -1.08 6.87
CA MET A 184 21.69 0.07 7.08
C MET A 184 22.44 -0.11 8.39
N LEU A 185 23.73 0.21 8.34
CA LEU A 185 24.69 0.09 9.42
C LEU A 185 25.47 1.41 9.44
N SER A 186 25.56 2.07 10.60
CA SER A 186 26.38 3.28 10.78
C SER A 186 26.97 3.38 12.17
#